data_AF-A0A528D6C3-F1
#
_entry.id   AF-A0A528D6C3-F1
#
_cell.length_a   1.000
_cell.length_b   1.000
_cell.length_c   1.000
_cell.angle_alpha   90.00
_cell.angle_beta   90.00
_cell.angle_gamma   90.00
#
_symmetry.space_group_name_H-M   'P 1'
#
loop_
_entity.id
_entity.type
_entity.pdbx_description
1 polymer ?
#
loop_
_entity_poly.entity_id
_entity_poly.type
_entity_poly.pdbx_seq_one_letter_code
_entity_poly.pdbx_strand_id
1 'polypeptide(L)' 'GGNGAIYYGLGVTEHSQGSTTVMAIANLAMATGNIGRPGVGVNPLRGQNNVQGSCDMGSFPHELPGYRHISGE' A
#
# COMPACT_ATOMS: atom_id res chain seq x y z
N GLY A 1 -12.12 12.43 -17.08
CA GLY A 1 -11.89 12.64 -15.64
C GLY A 1 -10.62 13.43 -15.46
N GLY A 2 -10.57 14.33 -14.48
CA GLY A 2 -9.31 14.99 -14.11
C GLY A 2 -8.33 14.02 -13.45
N ASN A 3 -7.09 14.45 -13.25
CA ASN A 3 -6.10 13.66 -12.51
C ASN A 3 -6.36 13.77 -11.00
N GLY A 4 -6.60 12.63 -10.34
CA GLY A 4 -6.73 12.53 -8.89
C GLY A 4 -5.66 11.61 -8.28
N ALA A 5 -5.10 12.02 -7.14
CA ALA A 5 -4.17 11.22 -6.36
C ALA A 5 -4.66 11.10 -4.91
N ILE A 6 -4.56 9.90 -4.33
CA ILE A 6 -4.93 9.61 -2.95
C ILE A 6 -3.65 9.41 -2.15
N TYR A 7 -3.50 10.15 -1.05
CA TYR A 7 -2.42 10.00 -0.08
C TYR A 7 -3.05 9.61 1.26
N TYR A 8 -2.62 8.50 1.85
CA TYR A 8 -3.18 8.00 3.10
C TYR A 8 -2.09 7.57 4.08
N GLY A 9 -2.43 7.54 5.37
CA GLY A 9 -1.53 7.16 6.46
C GLY A 9 -2.25 6.37 7.54
N LEU A 10 -1.82 6.53 8.80
CA LEU A 10 -2.30 5.73 9.93
C LEU A 10 -3.79 5.84 10.21
N GLY A 11 -4.41 6.98 9.85
CA GLY A 11 -5.86 7.23 10.01
C GLY A 11 -6.77 6.31 9.20
N VAL A 12 -6.22 5.39 8.40
CA VAL A 12 -6.99 4.27 7.81
C VAL A 12 -6.43 2.91 8.18
N THR A 13 -5.13 2.77 8.49
CA THR A 13 -4.51 1.46 8.71
C THR A 13 -4.61 0.94 10.14
N GLU A 14 -4.72 1.83 11.15
CA GLU A 14 -4.75 1.46 12.57
C GLU A 14 -6.17 1.21 13.11
N HIS A 15 -7.05 0.71 12.26
CA HIS A 15 -8.43 0.37 12.59
C HIS A 15 -8.69 -1.13 12.33
N SER A 16 -9.69 -1.70 12.99
CA SER A 16 -10.08 -3.11 12.80
C SER A 16 -10.42 -3.48 11.36
N GLN A 17 -10.79 -2.48 10.54
CA GLN A 17 -11.10 -2.63 9.12
C GLN A 17 -10.03 -2.01 8.21
N GLY A 18 -8.80 -1.81 8.70
CA GLY A 18 -7.80 -1.05 7.96
C GLY A 18 -7.45 -1.63 6.60
N SER A 19 -7.28 -2.95 6.50
CA SER A 19 -7.10 -3.64 5.21
C SER A 19 -8.28 -3.43 4.27
N THR A 20 -9.51 -3.50 4.79
CA THR A 20 -10.74 -3.26 4.01
C THR A 20 -10.81 -1.82 3.50
N THR A 21 -10.44 -0.84 4.32
CA THR A 21 -10.40 0.57 3.91
C THR A 21 -9.36 0.82 2.82
N VAL A 22 -8.17 0.21 2.93
CA VAL A 22 -7.13 0.30 1.89
C VAL A 22 -7.60 -0.34 0.58
N MET A 23 -8.28 -1.49 0.63
CA MET A 23 -8.88 -2.10 -0.56
C MET A 23 -9.97 -1.19 -1.19
N ALA A 24 -10.80 -0.54 -0.38
CA ALA A 24 -11.80 0.41 -0.86
C ALA A 24 -11.17 1.63 -1.55
N ILE A 25 -10.05 2.15 -1.01
CA ILE A 25 -9.27 3.23 -1.63
C ILE A 25 -8.72 2.79 -3.00
N ALA A 26 -8.15 1.59 -3.09
CA ALA A 26 -7.67 1.04 -4.35
C ALA A 26 -8.80 0.87 -5.38
N ASN A 27 -9.96 0.36 -4.94
CA ASN A 27 -11.15 0.22 -5.78
C ASN A 27 -11.62 1.57 -6.34
N LEU A 28 -11.64 2.62 -5.51
CA LEU A 28 -12.00 3.97 -5.97
C LEU A 28 -11.02 4.50 -7.01
N ALA A 29 -9.71 4.32 -6.79
CA ALA A 29 -8.69 4.77 -7.73
C ALA A 29 -8.79 4.02 -9.08
N MET A 30 -9.06 2.71 -9.06
CA MET A 30 -9.32 1.92 -10.27
C MET A 30 -10.60 2.37 -10.98
N ALA A 31 -11.71 2.51 -10.25
CA ALA A 31 -13.01 2.92 -10.80
C ALA A 31 -12.98 4.32 -11.44
N THR A 32 -12.15 5.22 -10.92
CA THR A 32 -11.99 6.58 -11.44
C THR A 32 -10.90 6.71 -12.51
N GLY A 33 -10.19 5.63 -12.84
CA GLY A 33 -9.10 5.62 -13.83
C GLY A 33 -7.83 6.34 -13.37
N ASN A 34 -7.66 6.51 -12.06
CA ASN A 34 -6.58 7.26 -11.42
C ASN A 34 -5.38 6.36 -11.05
N ILE A 35 -4.95 5.49 -11.98
CA ILE A 35 -3.79 4.60 -11.84
C ILE A 35 -2.92 4.66 -13.12
N GLY A 36 -1.60 4.53 -12.96
CA GLY A 36 -0.67 4.27 -14.09
C GLY A 36 -0.27 5.49 -14.94
N ARG A 37 -0.41 6.72 -14.42
CA ARG A 37 0.05 7.95 -15.09
C ARG A 37 0.62 8.95 -14.07
N PRO A 38 1.46 9.91 -14.51
CA PRO A 38 1.92 10.98 -13.62
C PRO A 38 0.75 11.79 -13.04
N GLY A 39 0.84 12.12 -11.74
CA GLY A 39 -0.17 12.92 -11.03
C GLY A 39 -1.41 12.15 -10.57
N VAL A 40 -1.43 10.82 -10.67
CA VAL A 40 -2.48 9.96 -10.08
C VAL A 40 -1.85 8.81 -9.28
N GLY A 41 -2.66 8.15 -8.45
CA GLY A 41 -2.24 6.93 -7.76
C GLY A 41 -2.79 6.79 -6.35
N VAL A 42 -2.43 5.67 -5.72
CA VAL A 42 -2.72 5.35 -4.33
C VAL A 42 -1.40 5.28 -3.57
N ASN A 43 -1.13 6.29 -2.74
CA ASN A 43 0.19 6.56 -2.18
C ASN A 43 0.16 6.42 -0.65
N PRO A 44 0.52 5.25 -0.08
CA PRO A 44 0.72 5.12 1.36
C PRO A 44 1.91 5.97 1.81
N LEU A 45 1.68 6.90 2.73
CA LEU A 45 2.73 7.69 3.37
C LEU A 45 3.43 6.83 4.42
N ARG A 46 4.61 6.33 4.09
CA ARG A 46 5.46 5.56 5.00
C ARG A 46 6.00 6.46 6.13
N GLY A 47 6.01 5.94 7.35
CA GLY A 47 6.39 6.70 8.54
C GLY A 47 7.91 6.73 8.80
N GLN A 48 8.45 5.62 9.31
CA GLN A 48 9.87 5.54 9.70
C GLN A 48 10.80 5.44 8.48
N ASN A 49 12.03 5.94 8.63
CA ASN A 49 13.07 5.76 7.63
C ASN A 49 13.31 4.25 7.39
N ASN A 50 13.45 3.89 6.12
CA ASN A 50 13.69 2.51 5.71
C ASN A 50 12.60 1.50 6.15
N VAL A 51 11.39 1.92 6.54
CA VAL A 51 10.31 0.94 6.80
C VAL A 51 10.00 0.13 5.55
N GLN A 52 10.05 0.76 4.37
CA GLN A 52 9.91 0.07 3.09
C GLN A 52 11.04 -0.95 2.87
N GLY A 53 12.30 -0.54 2.99
CA GLY A 53 13.43 -1.45 2.82
C GLY A 53 13.51 -2.55 3.88
N SER A 54 13.04 -2.29 5.11
CA SER A 54 12.92 -3.29 6.17
C SER A 54 11.94 -4.40 5.79
N CYS A 55 10.75 -4.01 5.29
CA CYS A 55 9.77 -4.94 4.73
C CYS A 55 10.34 -5.71 3.53
N ASP A 56 11.00 -5.01 2.60
CA ASP A 56 11.61 -5.61 1.41
C ASP A 56 12.69 -6.66 1.78
N MET A 57 13.35 -6.52 2.93
CA MET A 57 14.39 -7.42 3.43
C MET A 57 13.87 -8.51 4.38
N GLY A 58 12.56 -8.79 4.35
CA GLY A 58 11.99 -9.96 5.05
C GLY A 58 11.81 -9.76 6.55
N SER A 59 11.71 -8.52 7.04
CA SER A 59 11.47 -8.24 8.48
C SER A 59 10.04 -8.58 8.95
N PHE A 60 9.42 -9.59 8.33
CA PHE A 60 8.11 -10.11 8.61
C PHE A 60 8.22 -11.60 8.95
N PRO A 61 7.40 -12.11 9.90
CA PRO A 61 7.49 -13.50 10.35
C PRO A 61 7.02 -14.53 9.31
N HIS A 62 6.55 -14.10 8.14
CA HIS A 62 5.92 -14.93 7.12
C HIS A 62 6.60 -14.83 5.74
N GLU A 63 7.63 -13.98 5.61
CA GLU A 63 8.27 -13.69 4.33
C GLU A 63 9.79 -13.65 4.43
N LEU A 64 10.44 -14.06 3.34
CA LEU A 64 11.86 -13.87 3.04
C LEU A 64 12.08 -12.54 2.29
N PRO A 65 13.33 -12.07 2.17
CA PRO A 65 13.65 -10.90 1.35
C PRO A 65 13.04 -10.98 -0.07
N GLY A 66 12.45 -9.87 -0.51
CA GLY A 66 11.73 -9.75 -1.77
C GLY A 66 10.27 -10.21 -1.72
N TYR A 67 9.61 -10.13 -0.56
CA TYR A 67 8.19 -10.51 -0.38
C TYR A 67 7.88 -11.97 -0.74
N ARG A 68 8.84 -12.87 -0.54
CA ARG A 68 8.69 -14.29 -0.88
C ARG A 68 8.16 -15.05 0.33
N HIS A 69 7.06 -15.77 0.20
CA HIS A 69 6.48 -16.48 1.34
C HIS A 69 7.42 -17.57 1.88
N ILE A 70 7.46 -17.75 3.20
CA ILE A 70 8.38 -18.71 3.85
C ILE A 70 8.10 -20.17 3.50
N SER A 71 6.87 -20.52 3.10
CA SER A 71 6.50 -21.89 2.72
C SER A 71 7.02 -22.32 1.34
N GLY A 72 7.63 -21.42 0.57
CA GLY A 72 8.33 -21.77 -0.67
C GLY A 72 7.46 -22.05 -1.90
N GLU A 73 6.23 -21.53 -1.95
CA GLU A 73 5.44 -21.42 -3.20
C GLU A 73 5.80 -20.15 -3.98
#